data_AF-A0A7J7JTQ5-F1
#
_entry.id   AF-A0A7J7JTQ5-F1
#
_cell.length_a   1.000
_cell.length_b   1.000
_cell.length_c   1.000
_cell.angle_alpha   90.00
_cell.angle_beta   90.00
_cell.angle_gamma   90.00
#
_symmetry.space_group_name_H-M   'P 1'
#
loop_
_entity.id
_entity.type
_entity.pdbx_description
1 polymer ?
#
loop_
_entity_poly.entity_id
_entity_poly.type
_entity_poly.pdbx_seq_one_letter_code
_entity_poly.pdbx_strand_id
1 'polypeptide(L)'
;MTQITGQTLRPLTLTGEVAPENQTDIQQYAFIPFGSGSRKCIASRLALLEMKVVIIKSLTEFRYEACADTPKLKDLKFRSSIVVLATATPLKVSVVPRNKIL
;
A
#
# COMPACT_ATOMS: atom_id res chain seq x y z
N MET A 1 -13.83 -18.06 19.96
CA MET A 1 -15.06 -17.23 19.92
C MET A 1 -14.59 -15.79 20.13
N THR A 2 -14.50 -14.91 19.13
CA THR A 2 -15.32 -14.71 17.94
C THR A 2 -14.49 -14.12 16.79
N GLN A 3 -14.57 -14.79 15.64
CA GLN A 3 -14.50 -14.30 14.26
C GLN A 3 -13.34 -13.36 13.83
N ILE A 4 -12.27 -13.99 13.32
CA ILE A 4 -11.20 -13.39 12.52
C ILE A 4 -11.53 -13.49 11.01
N THR A 5 -12.82 -13.44 10.66
CA THR A 5 -13.32 -13.66 9.30
C THR A 5 -14.33 -12.57 8.97
N GLY A 6 -13.88 -11.44 8.42
CA GLY A 6 -14.82 -10.45 7.86
C GLY A 6 -14.47 -8.96 7.93
N GLN A 7 -13.25 -8.54 8.27
CA GLN A 7 -12.90 -7.13 8.14
C GLN A 7 -12.63 -6.79 6.67
N THR A 8 -13.68 -6.27 6.01
CA THR A 8 -13.55 -5.43 4.83
C THR A 8 -12.46 -4.39 5.10
N LEU A 9 -11.45 -4.35 4.23
CA LEU A 9 -10.47 -3.27 4.19
C LEU A 9 -11.21 -1.97 3.89
N ARG A 10 -11.77 -1.33 4.93
CA ARG A 10 -12.39 -0.01 4.83
C ARG A 10 -11.30 0.97 4.40
N PRO A 11 -11.56 1.84 3.41
CA PRO A 11 -10.49 2.55 2.71
C PRO A 11 -9.77 3.47 3.70
N LEU A 12 -8.49 3.18 3.93
CA LEU A 12 -7.57 4.19 4.41
C LEU A 12 -7.51 5.27 3.34
N THR A 13 -7.65 6.52 3.74
CA THR A 13 -7.48 7.66 2.84
C THR A 13 -6.09 7.54 2.18
N LEU A 14 -5.88 8.14 1.01
CA LEU A 14 -4.55 8.19 0.37
C LEU A 14 -3.45 8.78 1.28
N THR A 15 -3.83 9.39 2.41
CA THR A 15 -2.95 9.90 3.46
C THR A 15 -2.51 8.86 4.49
N GLY A 16 -3.02 7.63 4.45
CA GLY A 16 -2.80 6.60 5.47
C GLY A 16 -3.55 6.87 6.78
N GLU A 17 -4.43 7.88 6.77
CA GLU A 17 -5.28 8.24 7.89
C GLU A 17 -6.67 7.62 7.72
N VAL A 18 -7.27 7.29 8.86
CA VAL A 18 -8.65 6.81 8.95
C VAL A 18 -9.57 7.98 8.62
N ALA A 19 -10.44 7.78 7.64
CA ALA A 19 -11.44 8.74 7.25
C ALA A 19 -12.36 9.10 8.45
N PRO A 20 -12.77 10.36 8.62
CA PRO A 20 -13.45 10.86 9.83
C PRO A 20 -14.72 10.09 10.17
N GLU A 21 -15.43 9.58 9.16
CA GLU A 21 -16.63 8.75 9.29
C GLU A 21 -16.38 7.41 9.99
N ASN A 22 -15.12 6.98 10.09
CA ASN A 22 -14.73 5.65 10.53
C ASN A 22 -13.80 5.67 11.76
N GLN A 23 -13.62 6.84 12.40
CA GLN A 23 -12.71 7.02 13.54
C GLN A 23 -13.22 6.39 14.85
N THR A 24 -14.53 6.23 15.03
CA THR A 24 -15.13 5.74 16.28
C THR A 24 -15.06 4.22 16.48
N ASP A 25 -14.77 3.46 15.44
CA ASP A 25 -14.91 1.98 15.40
C ASP A 25 -13.57 1.24 15.32
N ILE A 26 -12.44 1.95 15.34
CA ILE A 26 -11.13 1.32 15.14
C ILE A 26 -10.46 1.02 16.47
N GLN A 27 -10.15 -0.26 16.66
CA GLN A 27 -9.40 -0.74 17.81
C GLN A 27 -8.05 -0.02 17.89
N GLN A 28 -7.72 0.47 19.09
CA GLN A 28 -6.43 1.09 19.35
C GLN A 28 -5.32 0.09 18.97
N TYR A 29 -4.36 0.52 18.15
CA TYR A 29 -3.26 -0.30 17.62
C TYR A 29 -3.60 -1.30 16.49
N ALA A 30 -4.78 -1.21 15.85
CA ALA A 30 -5.10 -2.05 14.70
C ALA A 30 -4.22 -1.77 13.45
N PHE A 31 -3.62 -0.58 13.34
CA PHE A 31 -2.80 -0.19 12.20
C PHE A 31 -1.53 0.55 12.65
N ILE A 32 -0.37 -0.10 12.54
CA ILE A 32 0.92 0.43 13.02
C ILE A 32 2.06 0.14 12.02
N PRO A 33 1.96 0.54 10.74
CA PRO A 33 2.97 0.23 9.73
C PRO A 33 4.34 0.86 10.01
N PHE A 34 4.38 1.94 10.78
CA PHE A 34 5.58 2.72 11.10
C PHE A 34 6.01 2.61 12.58
N GLY A 35 5.45 1.66 13.32
CA GLY A 35 5.64 1.57 14.78
C GLY A 35 4.85 2.63 15.57
N SER A 36 4.88 2.49 16.89
CA SER A 36 4.25 3.40 17.85
C SER A 36 5.19 3.65 19.03
N GLY A 37 4.93 4.71 19.81
CA GLY A 37 5.74 5.09 20.97
C GLY A 37 7.09 5.74 20.61
N SER A 38 8.08 5.64 21.51
CA SER A 38 9.40 6.27 21.38
C SER A 38 10.26 5.74 20.23
N ARG A 39 9.92 4.54 19.72
CA ARG A 39 10.58 3.90 18.57
C ARG A 39 9.75 4.01 17.28
N LYS A 40 8.74 4.88 17.23
CA LYS A 40 8.01 5.19 15.98
C LYS A 40 8.99 5.72 14.93
N CYS A 41 8.79 5.33 13.68
CA CYS A 41 9.59 5.80 12.56
C CYS A 41 9.58 7.33 12.48
N ILE A 42 10.75 7.94 12.68
CA ILE A 42 10.95 9.39 12.60
C ILE A 42 10.66 9.91 11.18
N ALA A 43 10.90 9.09 10.16
CA ALA A 43 10.68 9.40 8.76
C ALA A 43 9.27 9.03 8.26
N SER A 44 8.32 8.71 9.13
CA SER A 44 6.95 8.31 8.71
C SER A 44 6.26 9.35 7.81
N ARG A 45 6.41 10.65 8.11
CA ARG A 45 5.88 11.73 7.27
C ARG A 45 6.58 11.83 5.91
N LEU A 46 7.90 11.66 5.90
CA LEU A 46 8.70 11.69 4.67
C LEU A 46 8.31 10.53 3.76
N ALA A 47 8.24 9.31 4.29
CA ALA A 47 7.86 8.11 3.54
C ALA A 47 6.47 8.26 2.91
N LEU A 48 5.49 8.81 3.64
CA LEU A 48 4.16 9.06 3.09
C LEU A 48 4.17 10.13 1.98
N LEU A 49 4.98 11.18 2.12
CA LEU A 49 5.08 12.23 1.11
C LEU A 49 5.77 11.70 -0.16
N GLU A 50 6.88 11.00 -0.02
CA GLU A 50 7.61 10.40 -1.14
C GLU A 50 6.71 9.42 -1.89
N MET A 51 6.03 8.50 -1.18
CA MET A 51 5.12 7.55 -1.81
C MET A 51 3.98 8.23 -2.56
N LYS A 52 3.37 9.28 -1.99
CA LYS A 52 2.33 10.04 -2.69
C LYS A 52 2.85 10.70 -3.96
N VAL A 53 4.01 11.35 -3.89
CA VAL A 53 4.61 12.03 -5.05
C VAL A 53 4.94 11.02 -6.14
N VAL A 54 5.55 9.89 -5.79
CA VAL A 54 5.87 8.80 -6.72
C VAL A 54 4.60 8.26 -7.38
N ILE A 55 3.56 7.95 -6.60
CA ILE A 55 2.28 7.43 -7.11
C ILE A 55 1.61 8.44 -8.04
N ILE A 56 1.51 9.72 -7.64
CA ILE A 56 0.88 10.76 -8.46
C ILE A 56 1.63 10.91 -9.78
N LYS A 57 2.96 11.04 -9.73
CA LYS A 57 3.78 11.20 -10.93
C LYS A 57 3.66 9.99 -11.87
N SER A 58 3.77 8.79 -11.29
CA SER A 58 3.63 7.51 -11.98
C SER A 58 2.26 7.39 -12.67
N LEU A 59 1.16 7.69 -11.98
CA LEU A 59 -0.19 7.57 -12.54
C LEU A 59 -0.57 8.70 -13.50
N THR A 60 0.10 9.87 -13.41
CA THR A 60 -0.13 10.98 -14.33
C THR A 60 0.50 10.71 -15.69
N GLU A 61 1.69 10.12 -15.71
CA GLU A 61 2.45 9.89 -16.94
C GLU A 61 2.28 8.50 -17.54
N PHE A 62 1.86 7.52 -16.73
CA PHE A 62 1.75 6.13 -17.17
C PHE A 62 0.39 5.52 -16.82
N ARG A 63 -0.02 4.55 -17.63
CA ARG A 63 -1.11 3.61 -17.37
C ARG A 63 -0.49 2.23 -17.14
N TYR A 64 -0.89 1.61 -16.04
CA TYR A 64 -0.47 0.26 -15.68
C TYR A 64 -1.58 -0.72 -16.07
N GLU A 65 -1.22 -1.76 -16.82
CA GLU A 65 -2.15 -2.81 -17.25
C GLU A 65 -1.63 -4.18 -16.81
N ALA A 66 -2.56 -5.11 -16.60
CA ALA A 66 -2.21 -6.48 -16.25
C ALA A 66 -1.70 -7.22 -17.50
N CYS A 67 -0.58 -7.92 -17.37
CA CYS A 67 -0.04 -8.81 -18.40
C CYS A 67 -0.52 -10.24 -18.16
N ALA A 68 -0.40 -11.10 -19.19
CA ALA A 68 -0.62 -12.55 -19.03
C ALA A 68 0.27 -13.16 -17.94
N ASP A 69 1.49 -12.63 -17.77
CA ASP A 69 2.46 -13.07 -16.77
C ASP A 69 2.26 -12.45 -15.38
N THR A 70 1.28 -11.56 -15.19
CA THR A 70 1.07 -10.93 -13.88
C THR A 70 0.50 -11.96 -12.90
N PRO A 71 1.21 -12.30 -11.82
CA PRO A 71 0.73 -13.29 -10.85
C PRO A 71 -0.58 -12.82 -10.20
N LYS A 72 -1.54 -13.74 -10.09
CA LYS A 72 -2.78 -13.50 -9.35
C LYS A 72 -2.45 -13.39 -7.87
N LEU A 73 -3.31 -12.72 -7.10
CA LEU A 73 -3.09 -12.48 -5.67
C LEU A 73 -2.78 -13.75 -4.87
N LYS A 74 -3.37 -14.89 -5.26
CA LYS A 74 -3.18 -16.20 -4.62
C LYS A 74 -1.78 -16.79 -4.81
N ASP A 75 -1.09 -16.38 -5.88
CA ASP A 75 0.21 -16.93 -6.27
C ASP A 75 1.37 -16.01 -5.86
N LEU A 76 1.08 -14.88 -5.21
CA LEU A 76 2.07 -13.93 -4.75
C LEU A 76 2.80 -14.49 -3.54
N LYS A 77 4.05 -14.93 -3.75
CA LYS A 77 4.93 -15.41 -2.69
C LYS A 77 5.78 -14.24 -2.20
N PHE A 78 5.93 -14.12 -0.89
CA PHE A 78 6.86 -13.15 -0.28
C PHE A 78 8.12 -13.88 0.20
N ARG A 79 9.29 -13.30 -0.07
CA ARG A 79 10.54 -13.71 0.57
C ARG A 79 10.62 -13.00 1.91
N SER A 80 10.70 -13.80 2.98
CA SER A 80 11.14 -13.31 4.28
C SER A 80 12.61 -12.93 4.16
N SER A 81 12.88 -11.65 3.88
CA SER A 81 14.22 -11.09 3.96
C SER A 81 14.41 -10.46 5.33
N ILE A 82 15.65 -10.41 5.82
CA ILE A 82 15.99 -9.93 7.17
C ILE A 82 15.58 -8.45 7.37
N VAL A 83 15.51 -7.66 6.30
CA VAL A 83 15.35 -6.19 6.41
C VAL A 83 14.03 -5.69 5.83
N VAL A 84 13.60 -6.18 4.67
CA VAL A 84 12.38 -5.71 4.00
C VAL A 84 11.62 -6.88 3.38
N LEU A 85 10.33 -7.00 3.67
CA LEU A 85 9.48 -7.97 3.00
C LEU A 85 9.40 -7.63 1.51
N ALA A 86 9.85 -8.54 0.66
CA ALA A 86 9.86 -8.36 -0.79
C ALA A 86 9.19 -9.56 -1.48
N THR A 87 8.72 -9.38 -2.71
CA THR A 87 8.14 -10.49 -3.47
C THR A 87 9.22 -11.50 -3.84
N ALA A 88 8.88 -12.78 -3.74
CA ALA A 88 9.81 -13.87 -4.04
C ALA A 88 10.09 -14.01 -5.54
N THR A 89 9.10 -13.61 -6.34
CA THR A 89 9.09 -13.61 -7.80
C THR A 89 8.97 -12.16 -8.30
N PRO A 90 9.51 -11.85 -9.49
CA PRO A 90 9.36 -10.54 -10.09
C PRO A 90 7.90 -10.30 -10.49
N LEU A 91 7.34 -9.17 -10.08
CA LEU A 91 6.01 -8.73 -10.47
C LEU A 91 6.10 -8.02 -11.84
N LYS A 92 5.68 -8.70 -12.90
CA LYS A 92 5.62 -8.11 -14.24
C LYS A 92 4.30 -7.35 -14.43
N VAL A 93 4.40 -6.12 -14.92
CA VAL A 93 3.26 -5.22 -15.22
C VAL A 93 3.58 -4.50 -16.53
N SER A 94 2.60 -4.35 -17.43
CA SER A 94 2.78 -3.52 -18.63
C SER A 94 2.58 -2.06 -18.26
N VAL A 95 3.47 -1.21 -18.77
CA VAL A 95 3.44 0.22 -18.57
C VAL A 95 3.26 0.89 -19.91
N VAL A 96 2.14 1.59 -20.09
CA VAL A 96 1.79 2.31 -21.30
C VAL A 96 1.87 3.81 -21.01
N PRO A 97 2.63 4.63 -21.76
CA PRO A 97 2.66 6.07 -21.54
C PRO A 97 1.28 6.69 -21.77
N ARG A 98 0.88 7.62 -20.91
CA ARG A 98 -0.34 8.41 -21.07
C ARG A 98 -0.02 9.63 -21.94
N ASN A 99 -0.82 9.86 -22.99
CA ASN A 99 -0.72 11.09 -23.76
C ASN A 99 -0.93 12.30 -22.84
N LYS A 100 0.02 13.24 -22.87
CA LYS A 100 -0.10 14.49 -22.13
C LYS A 100 -1.29 15.25 -22.71
N ILE A 101 -2.35 15.39 -21.92
CA ILE A 101 -3.37 16.41 -22.18
C ILE A 101 -2.69 17.71 -21.76
N LEU A 102 -2.27 18.49 -22.76
CA LEU A 102 -1.61 19.79 -22.61
C LEU A 102 -2.53 20.79 -21.89
#